data_AF-A0A934LMJ3-F1
#
_entry.id   AF-A0A934LMJ3-F1
#
_cell.length_a   1.000
_cell.length_b   1.000
_cell.length_c   1.000
_cell.angle_alpha   90.00
_cell.angle_beta   90.00
_cell.angle_gamma   90.00
#
_symmetry.space_group_name_H-M   'P 1'
#
loop_
_entity.id
_entity.type
_entity.pdbx_description
1 polymer ?
#
loop_
_entity_poly.entity_id
_entity_poly.type
_entity_poly.pdbx_seq_one_letter_code
_entity_poly.pdbx_strand_id
1 'polypeptide(L)'
;MDWNHWTVTQTRLRDEPGGALLCEMPFGSRIYATGQTTQIIYSGQTTSWAQVIYQTSIRTYTGWCYAPFIEPLDLHDERPIVPIPHQTENPQDAAQYMIWLNQIQYNLCGELCVCYIAEAPLDHMLTEWQAKAPTVWNSVFYGGRARTTGLPDLTSMLTIYGYPAPVRLDAGLLDPILGRPLVTPARMERMLVTHQAIVGVKIETTFGRLKPSGVGHWVVLENVYPHGVNGGVVQIYNPFTNHMEGYSWAEFTASMGAPLGLWVARKP
;
A
#
# COMPACT_ATOMS: atom_id res chain seq x y z
N MET A 1 -1.18 -10.90 12.43
CA MET A 1 -1.33 -10.21 13.72
C MET A 1 -2.04 -8.93 13.35
N ASP A 2 -3.33 -8.87 13.67
CA ASP A 2 -4.22 -7.96 12.95
C ASP A 2 -4.28 -6.63 13.70
N TRP A 3 -3.86 -5.57 13.01
CA TRP A 3 -3.76 -4.24 13.58
C TRP A 3 -5.15 -3.61 13.65
N ASN A 4 -5.89 -3.90 14.71
CA ASN A 4 -7.31 -3.54 14.77
C ASN A 4 -7.58 -2.06 15.10
N HIS A 5 -6.54 -1.27 15.37
CA HIS A 5 -6.68 0.13 15.78
C HIS A 5 -5.60 1.02 15.15
N TRP A 6 -5.86 2.33 15.13
CA TRP A 6 -4.91 3.35 14.70
C TRP A 6 -4.95 4.58 15.61
N THR A 7 -3.86 5.35 15.62
CA THR A 7 -3.78 6.59 16.40
C THR A 7 -4.31 7.79 15.59
N VAL A 8 -5.34 8.47 16.08
CA VAL A 8 -5.94 9.62 15.38
C VAL A 8 -5.14 10.92 15.52
N THR A 9 -4.12 10.89 16.37
CA THR A 9 -3.17 11.98 16.60
C THR A 9 -1.83 11.41 17.05
N GLN A 10 -0.78 12.23 17.05
CA GLN A 10 0.46 11.85 17.73
C GLN A 10 0.16 11.67 19.23
N THR A 11 0.50 10.50 19.78
CA THR A 11 0.16 10.13 21.15
C THR A 11 1.35 9.52 21.87
N ARG A 12 1.34 9.59 23.20
CA ARG A 12 2.41 9.09 24.07
C ARG A 12 2.04 7.71 24.57
N LEU A 13 2.92 6.73 24.35
CA LEU A 13 2.82 5.41 24.93
C LEU A 13 3.59 5.38 26.25
N ARG A 14 2.95 4.93 27.34
CA ARG A 14 3.52 4.91 28.70
C ARG A 14 3.56 3.49 29.27
N ASP A 15 4.39 3.24 30.26
CA ASP A 15 4.45 1.94 30.96
C ASP A 15 3.19 1.65 31.78
N GLU A 16 2.61 2.69 32.37
CA GLU A 16 1.31 2.72 33.04
C GLU A 16 0.57 4.04 32.78
N PRO A 17 -0.75 4.13 33.04
CA PRO A 17 -1.49 5.39 32.91
C PRO A 17 -0.85 6.52 33.73
N GLY A 18 -0.35 7.56 33.05
CA GLY A 18 0.37 8.66 33.70
C GLY A 18 1.84 8.37 34.08
N GLY A 19 2.33 7.14 33.86
CA GLY A 19 3.69 6.70 34.18
C GLY A 19 4.77 7.21 33.22
N ALA A 20 5.92 6.53 33.18
CA ALA A 20 7.05 6.90 32.34
C ALA A 20 6.72 6.79 30.84
N LEU A 21 7.23 7.73 30.04
CA LEU A 21 7.10 7.69 28.60
C LEU A 21 7.98 6.56 28.02
N LEU A 22 7.37 5.63 27.29
CA LEU A 22 8.08 4.59 26.55
C LEU A 22 8.53 5.11 25.17
N CYS A 23 7.60 5.72 24.43
CA CYS A 23 7.84 6.33 23.12
C CYS A 23 6.68 7.25 22.71
N GLU A 24 6.89 8.01 21.64
CA GLU A 24 5.81 8.72 20.95
C GLU A 24 5.37 7.91 19.72
N MET A 25 4.06 7.69 19.60
CA MET A 25 3.43 7.06 18.45
C MET A 25 2.99 8.19 17.50
N PRO A 26 3.53 8.26 16.27
CA PRO A 26 3.10 9.23 15.27
C PRO A 26 1.60 9.19 14.99
N PHE A 27 1.07 10.27 14.41
CA PHE A 27 -0.27 10.26 13.82
C PHE A 27 -0.39 9.10 12.82
N GLY A 28 -1.52 8.43 12.87
CA GLY A 28 -1.82 7.32 11.99
C GLY A 28 -1.33 5.98 12.51
N SER A 29 -0.36 5.88 13.42
CA SER A 29 0.29 4.60 13.78
C SER A 29 -0.70 3.45 13.98
N ARG A 30 -0.43 2.31 13.33
CA ARG A 30 -1.17 1.07 13.56
C ARG A 30 -0.78 0.49 14.92
N ILE A 31 -1.78 0.09 15.71
CA ILE A 31 -1.58 -0.47 17.06
C ILE A 31 -2.52 -1.66 17.30
N TYR A 32 -2.12 -2.58 18.19
CA TYR A 32 -2.97 -3.68 18.63
C TYR A 32 -3.51 -3.37 20.03
N ALA A 33 -4.82 -3.24 20.18
CA ALA A 33 -5.42 -3.13 21.49
C ALA A 33 -5.39 -4.49 22.19
N THR A 34 -4.85 -4.57 23.40
CA THR A 34 -4.79 -5.84 24.15
C THR A 34 -6.15 -6.23 24.77
N GLY A 35 -7.14 -5.35 24.66
CA GLY A 35 -8.42 -5.45 25.36
C GLY A 35 -8.38 -4.95 26.81
N GLN A 36 -7.19 -4.67 27.36
CA GLN A 36 -7.08 -4.10 28.70
C GLN A 36 -7.35 -2.60 28.68
N THR A 37 -8.26 -2.17 29.55
CA THR A 37 -8.59 -0.76 29.75
C THR A 37 -8.57 -0.42 31.22
N THR A 38 -8.29 0.84 31.55
CA THR A 38 -8.35 1.36 32.92
C THR A 38 -8.77 2.82 32.92
N GLN A 39 -9.12 3.33 34.10
CA GLN A 39 -9.46 4.71 34.31
C GLN A 39 -8.62 5.30 35.44
N ILE A 40 -8.07 6.49 35.21
CA ILE A 40 -7.35 7.24 36.24
C ILE A 40 -7.87 8.68 36.32
N ILE A 41 -7.68 9.32 37.47
CA ILE A 41 -7.92 10.76 37.61
C ILE A 41 -6.68 11.49 37.09
N TYR A 42 -6.85 12.23 35.99
CA TYR A 42 -5.82 13.09 35.43
C TYR A 42 -6.36 14.52 35.35
N SER A 43 -5.65 15.47 35.95
CA SER A 43 -6.09 16.88 36.03
C SER A 43 -7.51 17.06 36.59
N GLY A 44 -7.88 16.25 37.60
CA GLY A 44 -9.20 16.32 38.23
C GLY A 44 -10.34 15.67 37.43
N GLN A 45 -10.06 15.03 36.30
CA GLN A 45 -11.05 14.34 35.47
C GLN A 45 -10.74 12.86 35.34
N THR A 46 -11.77 12.02 35.34
CA THR A 46 -11.63 10.59 35.00
C THR A 46 -11.27 10.45 33.52
N THR A 47 -10.14 9.81 33.25
CA THR A 47 -9.62 9.59 31.90
C THR A 47 -9.50 8.10 31.62
N SER A 48 -9.97 7.66 30.45
CA SER A 48 -9.86 6.27 29.99
C SER A 48 -8.54 6.03 29.28
N TRP A 49 -7.90 4.92 29.60
CA TRP A 49 -6.64 4.48 29.01
C TRP A 49 -6.80 3.05 28.49
N ALA A 50 -6.16 2.78 27.37
CA ALA A 50 -6.12 1.46 26.75
C ALA A 50 -4.68 0.99 26.68
N GLN A 51 -4.45 -0.28 27.01
CA GLN A 51 -3.17 -0.91 26.76
C GLN A 51 -3.10 -1.36 25.31
N VAL A 52 -2.01 -1.01 24.67
CA VAL A 52 -1.76 -1.28 23.26
C VAL A 52 -0.36 -1.84 23.07
N ILE A 53 -0.21 -2.64 22.02
CA ILE A 53 1.07 -3.06 21.48
C ILE A 53 1.34 -2.16 20.26
N TYR A 54 2.48 -1.48 20.28
CA TYR A 54 2.95 -0.63 19.18
C TYR A 54 4.29 -1.14 18.70
N GLN A 55 4.39 -1.39 17.40
CA GLN A 55 5.60 -1.94 16.80
C GLN A 55 6.23 -0.94 15.84
N THR A 56 7.55 -0.80 15.98
CA THR A 56 8.43 -0.07 15.07
C THR A 56 9.30 -1.08 14.31
N SER A 57 10.09 -0.60 13.35
CA SER A 57 11.04 -1.44 12.60
C SER A 57 12.10 -2.12 13.47
N ILE A 58 12.34 -1.65 14.70
CA ILE A 58 13.42 -2.13 15.58
C ILE A 58 12.94 -2.63 16.94
N ARG A 59 11.70 -2.32 17.33
CA ARG A 59 11.21 -2.59 18.68
C ARG A 59 9.70 -2.68 18.74
N THR A 60 9.23 -3.65 19.52
CA THR A 60 7.83 -3.75 19.97
C THR A 60 7.72 -3.17 21.38
N TYR A 61 6.72 -2.32 21.58
CA TYR A 61 6.37 -1.72 22.85
C TYR A 61 5.00 -2.24 23.28
N THR A 62 4.85 -2.57 24.56
CA THR A 62 3.54 -2.77 25.19
C THR A 62 3.39 -1.71 26.25
N GLY A 63 2.32 -0.93 26.19
CA GLY A 63 2.12 0.18 27.11
C GLY A 63 0.70 0.74 27.04
N TRP A 64 0.47 1.82 27.76
CA TRP A 64 -0.81 2.49 27.90
C TRP A 64 -0.82 3.80 27.13
N CYS A 65 -1.91 4.05 26.42
CA CYS A 65 -2.18 5.33 25.79
C CYS A 65 -3.58 5.82 26.14
N TYR A 66 -3.81 7.12 25.97
CA TYR A 66 -5.11 7.72 26.21
C TYR A 66 -6.13 7.18 25.20
N ALA A 67 -7.17 6.50 25.68
CA ALA A 67 -8.07 5.73 24.83
C ALA A 67 -8.78 6.57 23.75
N PRO A 68 -9.16 7.85 23.99
CA PRO A 68 -9.72 8.70 22.94
C PRO A 68 -8.77 9.06 21.79
N PHE A 69 -7.48 8.72 21.89
CA PHE A 69 -6.52 8.92 20.79
C PHE A 69 -6.38 7.69 19.88
N ILE A 70 -7.15 6.64 20.14
CA ILE A 70 -7.15 5.43 19.33
C ILE A 70 -8.55 5.16 18.79
N GLU A 71 -8.62 4.79 17.52
CA GLU A 71 -9.86 4.41 16.85
C GLU A 71 -9.71 3.01 16.25
N PRO A 72 -10.82 2.24 16.17
CA PRO A 72 -10.83 1.00 15.38
C PRO A 72 -10.38 1.30 13.94
N LEU A 73 -9.51 0.45 13.42
CA LEU A 73 -9.12 0.50 12.02
C LEU A 73 -10.11 -0.37 11.24
N ASP A 74 -11.00 0.25 10.48
CA ASP A 74 -11.91 -0.47 9.57
C ASP A 74 -11.16 -0.78 8.27
N LEU A 75 -10.66 -2.02 8.16
CA LEU A 75 -10.18 -2.58 6.91
C LEU A 75 -11.36 -3.31 6.26
N HIS A 76 -11.95 -2.70 5.23
CA HIS A 76 -13.18 -3.22 4.60
C HIS A 76 -13.09 -4.65 4.02
N ASP A 77 -11.91 -5.28 3.95
CA ASP A 77 -11.74 -6.74 3.86
C ASP A 77 -10.31 -7.08 4.31
N GLU A 78 -10.14 -7.76 5.45
CA GLU A 78 -8.83 -8.19 5.96
C GLU A 78 -8.24 -9.38 5.20
N ARG A 79 -8.95 -9.92 4.20
CA ARG A 79 -8.38 -10.98 3.37
C ARG A 79 -7.41 -10.39 2.33
N PRO A 80 -6.20 -10.96 2.20
CA PRO A 80 -5.30 -10.57 1.14
C PRO A 80 -5.99 -10.74 -0.22
N ILE A 81 -5.95 -9.72 -1.06
CA ILE A 81 -6.70 -9.74 -2.33
C ILE A 81 -6.04 -10.67 -3.34
N VAL A 82 -4.73 -10.52 -3.52
CA VAL A 82 -3.97 -11.41 -4.40
C VAL A 82 -3.49 -12.61 -3.58
N PRO A 83 -3.78 -13.85 -4.00
CA PRO A 83 -3.22 -15.02 -3.34
C PRO A 83 -1.69 -15.08 -3.50
N ILE A 84 -0.98 -15.14 -2.37
CA ILE A 84 0.49 -15.27 -2.30
C ILE A 84 0.81 -16.59 -1.61
N PRO A 85 1.00 -17.69 -2.36
CA PRO A 85 1.45 -18.92 -1.75
C PRO A 85 2.89 -18.77 -1.26
N HIS A 86 3.23 -19.48 -0.19
CA HIS A 86 4.56 -19.43 0.44
C HIS A 86 4.99 -18.03 0.88
N GLN A 87 4.04 -17.22 1.35
CA GLN A 87 4.33 -15.96 2.03
C GLN A 87 5.28 -16.22 3.21
N THR A 88 6.14 -15.24 3.54
CA THR A 88 7.02 -15.40 4.70
C THR A 88 6.21 -15.48 6.00
N GLU A 89 6.67 -16.30 6.94
CA GLU A 89 5.95 -16.52 8.21
C GLU A 89 6.06 -15.33 9.18
N ASN A 90 7.00 -14.42 8.92
CA ASN A 90 7.26 -13.28 9.77
C ASN A 90 6.14 -12.23 9.62
N PRO A 91 5.31 -11.98 10.65
CA PRO A 91 4.22 -11.01 10.55
C PRO A 91 4.70 -9.54 10.45
N GLN A 92 6.00 -9.29 10.56
CA GLN A 92 6.62 -7.98 10.32
C GLN A 92 7.04 -7.76 8.87
N ASP A 93 7.07 -8.81 8.07
CA ASP A 93 7.40 -8.70 6.66
C ASP A 93 6.25 -8.01 5.91
N ALA A 94 6.58 -7.30 4.83
CA ALA A 94 5.55 -6.74 3.97
C ALA A 94 4.75 -7.90 3.36
N ALA A 95 3.44 -7.71 3.16
CA ALA A 95 2.57 -8.76 2.64
C ALA A 95 3.04 -9.28 1.26
N GLN A 96 3.71 -8.43 0.49
CA GLN A 96 4.31 -8.79 -0.79
C GLN A 96 5.48 -9.78 -0.74
N TYR A 97 6.01 -10.12 0.44
CA TYR A 97 7.18 -11.01 0.53
C TYR A 97 6.76 -12.47 0.38
N MET A 98 7.46 -13.19 -0.48
CA MET A 98 7.23 -14.62 -0.70
C MET A 98 8.56 -15.39 -0.74
N ILE A 99 8.49 -16.66 -0.38
CA ILE A 99 9.58 -17.62 -0.62
C ILE A 99 9.39 -18.19 -2.03
N TRP A 100 10.28 -17.81 -2.94
CA TRP A 100 10.30 -18.29 -4.32
C TRP A 100 11.74 -18.62 -4.73
N LEU A 101 11.94 -19.73 -5.44
CA LEU A 101 13.27 -20.24 -5.81
C LEU A 101 14.19 -20.41 -4.58
N ASN A 102 13.64 -20.89 -3.47
CA ASN A 102 14.32 -21.07 -2.18
C ASN A 102 14.94 -19.79 -1.59
N GLN A 103 14.43 -18.61 -1.95
CA GLN A 103 14.85 -17.33 -1.39
C GLN A 103 13.65 -16.43 -1.09
N ILE A 104 13.81 -15.51 -0.13
CA ILE A 104 12.81 -14.48 0.13
C ILE A 104 12.91 -13.41 -0.95
N GLN A 105 11.78 -13.09 -1.56
CA GLN A 105 11.64 -12.06 -2.60
C GLN A 105 10.97 -10.82 -2.01
N TYR A 106 11.62 -9.66 -2.11
CA TYR A 106 11.21 -8.42 -1.41
C TYR A 106 10.53 -7.37 -2.30
N ASN A 107 10.74 -7.41 -3.63
CA ASN A 107 10.41 -6.32 -4.55
C ASN A 107 9.25 -6.66 -5.51
N LEU A 108 8.22 -7.33 -5.01
CA LEU A 108 7.16 -7.92 -5.83
C LEU A 108 5.93 -7.01 -6.05
N CYS A 109 6.05 -5.71 -5.81
CA CYS A 109 4.92 -4.78 -5.92
C CYS A 109 4.39 -4.66 -7.35
N GLY A 110 5.26 -4.71 -8.36
CA GLY A 110 4.84 -4.64 -9.77
C GLY A 110 4.14 -5.92 -10.21
N GLU A 111 4.71 -7.06 -9.82
CA GLU A 111 4.18 -8.41 -10.01
C GLU A 111 2.78 -8.53 -9.41
N LEU A 112 2.59 -8.07 -8.17
CA LEU A 112 1.29 -8.08 -7.49
C LEU A 112 0.27 -7.12 -8.11
N CYS A 113 0.69 -5.95 -8.60
CA CYS A 113 -0.20 -5.07 -9.35
C CYS A 113 -0.74 -5.76 -10.61
N VAL A 114 0.11 -6.51 -11.32
CA VAL A 114 -0.32 -7.29 -12.48
C VAL A 114 -1.22 -8.46 -12.06
N CYS A 115 -0.89 -9.17 -10.98
CA CYS A 115 -1.73 -10.24 -10.44
C CYS A 115 -3.13 -9.74 -10.07
N TYR A 116 -3.25 -8.55 -9.47
CA TYR A 116 -4.52 -7.93 -9.14
C TYR A 116 -5.37 -7.68 -10.39
N ILE A 117 -4.79 -7.08 -11.43
CA ILE A 117 -5.49 -6.81 -12.71
C ILE A 117 -5.80 -8.09 -13.49
N ALA A 118 -4.92 -9.09 -13.39
CA ALA A 118 -5.08 -10.37 -14.07
C ALA A 118 -5.96 -11.36 -13.31
N GLU A 119 -6.34 -11.04 -12.07
CA GLU A 119 -7.05 -11.93 -11.13
C GLU A 119 -6.34 -13.28 -10.97
N ALA A 120 -5.01 -13.26 -10.88
CA ALA A 120 -4.17 -14.45 -10.84
C ALA A 120 -3.39 -14.55 -9.51
N PRO A 121 -3.19 -15.77 -8.97
CA PRO A 121 -2.23 -16.02 -7.91
C PRO A 121 -0.79 -15.67 -8.33
N LEU A 122 0.02 -15.27 -7.36
CA LEU A 122 1.37 -14.77 -7.63
C LEU A 122 2.30 -15.84 -8.22
N ASP A 123 2.30 -17.07 -7.69
CA ASP A 123 3.12 -18.18 -8.21
C ASP A 123 2.77 -18.55 -9.65
N HIS A 124 1.48 -18.54 -9.99
CA HIS A 124 1.01 -18.80 -11.34
C HIS A 124 1.52 -17.73 -12.30
N MET A 125 1.40 -16.45 -11.91
CA MET A 125 1.93 -15.32 -12.69
C MET A 125 3.44 -15.42 -12.91
N LEU A 126 4.20 -15.70 -11.85
CA LEU A 126 5.64 -15.86 -11.93
C LEU A 126 6.05 -17.02 -12.85
N THR A 127 5.36 -18.16 -12.74
CA THR A 127 5.61 -19.34 -13.58
C THR A 127 5.33 -19.06 -15.05
N GLU A 128 4.19 -18.45 -15.35
CA GLU A 128 3.80 -18.07 -16.71
C GLU A 128 4.76 -17.03 -17.30
N TRP A 129 5.19 -16.05 -16.49
CA TRP A 129 6.13 -15.02 -16.93
C TRP A 129 7.51 -15.59 -17.23
N GLN A 130 8.02 -16.47 -16.37
CA GLN A 130 9.26 -17.19 -16.62
C GLN A 130 9.21 -18.00 -17.92
N ALA A 131 8.10 -18.71 -18.18
CA ALA A 131 7.94 -19.55 -19.36
C ALA A 131 7.81 -18.74 -20.66
N LYS A 132 7.06 -17.64 -20.64
CA LYS A 132 6.68 -16.89 -21.85
C LYS A 132 7.59 -15.71 -22.17
N ALA A 133 8.27 -15.14 -21.18
CA ALA A 133 9.21 -14.03 -21.41
C ALA A 133 10.55 -14.22 -20.65
N PRO A 134 11.28 -15.33 -20.91
CA PRO A 134 12.45 -15.72 -20.13
C PRO A 134 13.57 -14.67 -20.14
N THR A 135 13.75 -13.90 -21.22
CA THR A 135 14.75 -12.83 -21.27
C THR A 135 14.46 -11.70 -20.30
N VAL A 136 13.20 -11.24 -20.24
CA VAL A 136 12.78 -10.17 -19.31
C VAL A 136 12.80 -10.72 -17.88
N TRP A 137 12.25 -11.91 -17.67
CA TRP A 137 12.28 -12.62 -16.39
C TRP A 137 13.70 -12.71 -15.82
N ASN A 138 14.68 -13.18 -16.62
CA ASN A 138 16.06 -13.33 -16.17
C ASN A 138 16.72 -11.99 -15.83
N SER A 139 16.27 -10.88 -16.44
CA SER A 139 16.75 -9.56 -16.07
C SER A 139 16.22 -9.10 -14.71
N VAL A 140 15.03 -9.57 -14.30
CA VAL A 140 14.38 -9.20 -13.03
C VAL A 140 14.81 -10.13 -11.89
N PHE A 141 14.94 -11.43 -12.15
CA PHE A 141 15.29 -12.46 -11.16
C PHE A 141 16.75 -12.95 -11.26
N TYR A 142 17.65 -12.14 -11.82
CA TYR A 142 19.07 -12.50 -11.92
C TYR A 142 19.65 -12.86 -10.55
N GLY A 143 20.35 -14.01 -10.46
CA GLY A 143 20.89 -14.50 -9.18
C GLY A 143 19.84 -15.06 -8.21
N GLY A 144 18.61 -15.29 -8.67
CA GLY A 144 17.51 -15.85 -7.86
C GLY A 144 16.82 -14.82 -6.95
N ARG A 145 17.06 -13.52 -7.16
CA ARG A 145 16.45 -12.44 -6.38
C ARG A 145 15.78 -11.41 -7.29
N ALA A 146 14.57 -11.02 -6.95
CA ALA A 146 13.83 -9.97 -7.62
C ALA A 146 14.49 -8.60 -7.41
N ARG A 147 14.89 -7.93 -8.50
CA ARG A 147 15.11 -6.47 -8.51
C ARG A 147 13.78 -5.72 -8.63
N THR A 148 13.83 -4.41 -8.47
CA THR A 148 12.68 -3.53 -8.75
C THR A 148 12.25 -3.63 -10.21
N THR A 149 10.95 -3.50 -10.47
CA THR A 149 10.36 -3.50 -11.80
C THR A 149 10.14 -2.09 -12.34
N GLY A 150 10.37 -1.90 -13.64
CA GLY A 150 10.04 -0.69 -14.40
C GLY A 150 8.88 -0.91 -15.37
N LEU A 151 8.50 0.13 -16.11
CA LEU A 151 7.42 0.07 -17.11
C LEU A 151 7.60 -1.05 -18.17
N PRO A 152 8.82 -1.35 -18.69
CA PRO A 152 8.99 -2.47 -19.62
C PRO A 152 8.70 -3.84 -18.98
N ASP A 153 9.08 -4.01 -17.70
CA ASP A 153 8.83 -5.25 -16.96
C ASP A 153 7.31 -5.43 -16.75
N LEU A 154 6.61 -4.39 -16.31
CA LEU A 154 5.14 -4.38 -16.17
C LEU A 154 4.43 -4.69 -17.50
N THR A 155 4.88 -4.07 -18.59
CA THR A 155 4.31 -4.30 -19.94
C THR A 155 4.51 -5.75 -20.38
N SER A 156 5.68 -6.33 -20.11
CA SER A 156 5.97 -7.74 -20.40
C SER A 156 5.03 -8.67 -19.64
N MET A 157 4.82 -8.45 -18.34
CA MET A 157 3.90 -9.23 -17.52
C MET A 157 2.45 -9.11 -18.00
N LEU A 158 1.97 -7.88 -18.24
CA LEU A 158 0.61 -7.61 -18.73
C LEU A 158 0.32 -8.29 -20.07
N THR A 159 1.30 -8.30 -20.98
CA THR A 159 1.15 -8.92 -22.31
C THR A 159 0.84 -10.42 -22.22
N ILE A 160 1.42 -11.13 -21.25
CA ILE A 160 1.17 -12.57 -21.03
C ILE A 160 -0.30 -12.85 -20.68
N TYR A 161 -0.96 -11.91 -20.02
CA TYR A 161 -2.35 -11.99 -19.59
C TYR A 161 -3.34 -11.39 -20.59
N GLY A 162 -2.89 -11.08 -21.81
CA GLY A 162 -3.75 -10.57 -22.88
C GLY A 162 -3.98 -9.06 -22.80
N TYR A 163 -3.10 -8.32 -22.14
CA TYR A 163 -3.08 -6.84 -22.12
C TYR A 163 -1.88 -6.31 -22.93
N PRO A 164 -1.86 -6.44 -24.28
CA PRO A 164 -0.67 -6.20 -25.09
C PRO A 164 -0.31 -4.72 -25.32
N ALA A 165 -1.23 -3.80 -25.02
CA ALA A 165 -1.07 -2.38 -25.33
C ALA A 165 -1.42 -1.47 -24.15
N PRO A 166 -0.74 -1.61 -22.99
CA PRO A 166 -0.93 -0.66 -21.90
C PRO A 166 -0.45 0.73 -22.35
N VAL A 167 -1.22 1.76 -22.01
CA VAL A 167 -0.89 3.15 -22.36
C VAL A 167 -0.11 3.75 -21.19
N ARG A 168 0.97 4.48 -21.46
CA ARG A 168 1.69 5.16 -20.37
C ARG A 168 0.78 6.13 -19.62
N LEU A 169 0.93 6.20 -18.29
CA LEU A 169 0.08 7.02 -17.43
C LEU A 169 0.10 8.50 -17.84
N ASP A 170 1.29 9.03 -18.11
CA ASP A 170 1.52 10.41 -18.55
C ASP A 170 0.87 10.70 -19.92
N ALA A 171 1.01 9.79 -20.87
CA ALA A 171 0.41 9.90 -22.20
C ALA A 171 -1.13 9.89 -22.14
N GLY A 172 -1.73 9.01 -21.32
CA GLY A 172 -3.18 8.97 -21.13
C GLY A 172 -3.76 10.20 -20.42
N LEU A 173 -2.91 11.01 -19.77
CA LEU A 173 -3.29 12.25 -19.10
C LEU A 173 -2.83 13.52 -19.84
N LEU A 174 -2.23 13.36 -21.03
CA LEU A 174 -1.68 14.47 -21.80
C LEU A 174 -2.78 15.46 -22.17
N ASP A 175 -2.60 16.71 -21.76
CA ASP A 175 -3.42 17.81 -22.26
C ASP A 175 -2.81 18.34 -23.57
N PRO A 176 -3.55 18.31 -24.70
CA PRO A 176 -2.99 18.67 -26.00
C PRO A 176 -2.69 20.17 -26.13
N ILE A 177 -3.33 21.02 -25.33
CA ILE A 177 -3.10 22.47 -25.36
C ILE A 177 -1.90 22.83 -24.48
N LEU A 178 -1.80 22.23 -23.29
CA LEU A 178 -0.70 22.51 -22.36
C LEU A 178 0.58 21.72 -22.70
N GLY A 179 0.51 20.70 -23.54
CA GLY A 179 1.64 19.85 -23.92
C GLY A 179 2.23 19.05 -22.76
N ARG A 180 1.45 18.84 -21.68
CA ARG A 180 1.90 18.12 -20.48
C ARG A 180 0.76 17.31 -19.84
N PRO A 181 1.09 16.27 -19.05
CA PRO A 181 0.08 15.55 -18.29
C PRO A 181 -0.66 16.47 -17.32
N LEU A 182 -1.98 16.42 -17.32
CA LEU A 182 -2.81 17.17 -16.37
C LEU A 182 -3.55 16.19 -15.45
N VAL A 183 -2.99 16.03 -14.25
CA VAL A 183 -3.51 15.15 -13.22
C VAL A 183 -4.58 15.89 -12.41
N THR A 184 -5.84 15.47 -12.56
CA THR A 184 -6.97 15.99 -11.79
C THR A 184 -7.91 14.84 -11.41
N PRO A 185 -8.67 14.93 -10.31
CA PRO A 185 -9.56 13.87 -9.87
C PRO A 185 -10.51 13.41 -10.98
N ALA A 186 -11.23 14.37 -11.58
CA ALA A 186 -12.22 14.09 -12.63
C ALA A 186 -11.62 13.52 -13.92
N ARG A 187 -10.35 13.84 -14.26
CA ARG A 187 -9.69 13.22 -15.43
C ARG A 187 -9.33 11.78 -15.15
N MET A 188 -8.76 11.49 -13.97
CA MET A 188 -8.42 10.11 -13.60
C MET A 188 -9.68 9.26 -13.44
N GLU A 189 -10.72 9.76 -12.77
CA GLU A 189 -12.03 9.08 -12.66
C GLU A 189 -12.58 8.68 -14.04
N ARG A 190 -12.60 9.60 -15.01
CA ARG A 190 -13.06 9.28 -16.38
C ARG A 190 -12.23 8.21 -17.08
N MET A 191 -10.91 8.21 -16.89
CA MET A 191 -10.05 7.15 -17.43
C MET A 191 -10.36 5.80 -16.78
N LEU A 192 -10.63 5.78 -15.48
CA LEU A 192 -10.92 4.57 -14.71
C LEU A 192 -12.21 3.86 -15.11
N VAL A 193 -13.13 4.55 -15.81
CA VAL A 193 -14.33 3.93 -16.40
C VAL A 193 -13.98 2.82 -17.39
N THR A 194 -12.89 2.99 -18.15
CA THR A 194 -12.50 2.05 -19.22
C THR A 194 -11.18 1.35 -18.95
N HIS A 195 -10.43 1.82 -17.96
CA HIS A 195 -9.09 1.32 -17.64
C HIS A 195 -8.93 1.11 -16.13
N GLN A 196 -7.95 0.33 -15.73
CA GLN A 196 -7.30 0.39 -14.42
C GLN A 196 -5.95 1.09 -14.58
N ALA A 197 -5.38 1.60 -13.49
CA ALA A 197 -4.06 2.23 -13.54
C ALA A 197 -3.08 1.61 -12.56
N ILE A 198 -1.95 1.10 -13.06
CA ILE A 198 -0.76 0.86 -12.23
C ILE A 198 -0.03 2.20 -12.09
N VAL A 199 0.14 2.70 -10.87
CA VAL A 199 0.71 4.01 -10.58
C VAL A 199 1.96 3.86 -9.70
N GLY A 200 3.03 4.55 -10.11
CA GLY A 200 4.25 4.68 -9.32
C GLY A 200 4.05 5.72 -8.23
N VAL A 201 4.26 5.33 -6.99
CA VAL A 201 4.07 6.14 -5.79
C VAL A 201 5.27 6.00 -4.86
N LYS A 202 5.27 6.76 -3.76
CA LYS A 202 6.25 6.63 -2.68
C LYS A 202 5.56 6.21 -1.39
N ILE A 203 6.15 5.24 -0.71
CA ILE A 203 5.64 4.75 0.57
C ILE A 203 6.69 4.83 1.67
N GLU A 204 6.24 4.86 2.92
CA GLU A 204 7.10 4.49 4.04
C GLU A 204 7.19 2.95 4.18
N THR A 205 8.32 2.47 4.69
CA THR A 205 8.68 1.05 4.67
C THR A 205 8.18 0.23 5.85
N THR A 206 7.56 0.86 6.85
CA THR A 206 7.07 0.19 8.06
C THR A 206 5.64 -0.33 7.87
N PHE A 207 4.74 0.49 7.31
CA PHE A 207 3.33 0.13 7.13
C PHE A 207 2.85 0.26 5.68
N GLY A 208 3.72 0.64 4.74
CA GLY A 208 3.40 0.75 3.33
C GLY A 208 2.57 1.96 2.94
N ARG A 209 2.49 2.99 3.78
CA ARG A 209 1.61 4.14 3.57
C ARG A 209 2.16 5.13 2.57
N LEU A 210 1.26 5.71 1.78
CA LEU A 210 1.60 6.80 0.87
C LEU A 210 2.25 7.98 1.62
N LYS A 211 3.39 8.44 1.11
CA LYS A 211 4.08 9.66 1.59
C LYS A 211 4.71 10.41 0.41
N PRO A 212 4.93 11.74 0.53
CA PRO A 212 5.63 12.51 -0.51
C PRO A 212 7.10 12.10 -0.75
N SER A 213 7.68 11.40 0.23
CA SER A 213 9.04 10.88 0.25
C SER A 213 9.06 9.46 0.78
N GLY A 214 10.00 8.64 0.34
CA GLY A 214 10.11 7.25 0.76
C GLY A 214 10.70 6.38 -0.34
N VAL A 215 10.42 5.08 -0.27
CA VAL A 215 10.83 4.13 -1.31
C VAL A 215 9.80 4.14 -2.45
N GLY A 216 10.27 3.94 -3.68
CA GLY A 216 9.38 3.80 -4.83
C GLY A 216 8.57 2.51 -4.74
N HIS A 217 7.30 2.56 -5.13
CA HIS A 217 6.36 1.45 -5.02
C HIS A 217 5.30 1.52 -6.12
N TRP A 218 4.78 0.37 -6.54
CA TRP A 218 3.67 0.27 -7.47
C TRP A 218 2.37 0.00 -6.71
N VAL A 219 1.30 0.68 -7.11
CA VAL A 219 -0.07 0.45 -6.62
C VAL A 219 -1.04 0.38 -7.79
N VAL A 220 -2.21 -0.23 -7.62
CA VAL A 220 -3.29 -0.13 -8.62
C VAL A 220 -4.31 0.88 -8.14
N LEU A 221 -4.51 1.96 -8.88
CA LEU A 221 -5.59 2.91 -8.66
C LEU A 221 -6.88 2.32 -9.23
N GLU A 222 -7.84 2.02 -8.35
CA GLU A 222 -9.10 1.38 -8.72
C GLU A 222 -10.22 2.41 -8.90
N ASN A 223 -10.35 3.34 -7.94
CA ASN A 223 -11.38 4.38 -7.97
C ASN A 223 -10.83 5.75 -7.57
N VAL A 224 -11.43 6.79 -8.12
CA VAL A 224 -11.27 8.18 -7.69
C VAL A 224 -12.68 8.72 -7.46
N TYR A 225 -12.90 9.32 -6.29
CA TYR A 225 -14.15 9.97 -5.91
C TYR A 225 -13.89 11.47 -5.77
N PRO A 226 -14.08 12.26 -6.84
CA PRO A 226 -13.88 13.71 -6.79
C PRO A 226 -14.79 14.36 -5.76
N HIS A 227 -14.23 15.18 -4.88
CA HIS A 227 -15.01 15.95 -3.91
C HIS A 227 -14.33 17.28 -3.62
N GLY A 228 -15.11 18.36 -3.54
CA GLY A 228 -14.60 19.72 -3.35
C GLY A 228 -13.75 20.23 -4.52
N VAL A 229 -12.91 21.23 -4.25
CA VAL A 229 -12.08 21.87 -5.28
C VAL A 229 -10.75 21.13 -5.42
N ASN A 230 -10.59 20.38 -6.53
CA ASN A 230 -9.38 19.58 -6.81
C ASN A 230 -9.01 18.61 -5.67
N GLY A 231 -10.02 18.13 -4.95
CA GLY A 231 -9.89 17.17 -3.87
C GLY A 231 -10.64 15.88 -4.16
N GLY A 232 -10.84 15.09 -3.13
CA GLY A 232 -11.50 13.79 -3.23
C GLY A 232 -10.77 12.73 -2.45
N VAL A 233 -11.22 11.50 -2.66
CA VAL A 233 -10.63 10.30 -2.09
C VAL A 233 -10.27 9.36 -3.25
N VAL A 234 -9.17 8.64 -3.11
CA VAL A 234 -8.80 7.55 -4.01
C VAL A 234 -8.89 6.23 -3.27
N GLN A 235 -9.21 5.17 -4.00
CA GLN A 235 -9.04 3.80 -3.53
C GLN A 235 -7.95 3.14 -4.37
N ILE A 236 -6.94 2.62 -3.68
CA ILE A 236 -5.83 1.90 -4.30
C ILE A 236 -5.76 0.48 -3.76
N TYR A 237 -5.40 -0.47 -4.61
CA TYR A 237 -4.81 -1.71 -4.15
C TYR A 237 -3.33 -1.48 -3.87
N ASN A 238 -2.90 -1.78 -2.64
CA ASN A 238 -1.52 -1.61 -2.20
C ASN A 238 -0.85 -2.98 -2.01
N PRO A 239 0.10 -3.38 -2.90
CA PRO A 239 0.85 -4.63 -2.75
C PRO A 239 1.59 -4.79 -1.42
N PHE A 240 2.02 -3.69 -0.78
CA PHE A 240 2.78 -3.78 0.47
C PHE A 240 1.94 -4.42 1.58
N THR A 241 0.65 -4.09 1.64
CA THR A 241 -0.32 -4.63 2.60
C THR A 241 -1.18 -5.73 1.98
N ASN A 242 -1.24 -5.83 0.65
CA ASN A 242 -2.10 -6.71 -0.13
C ASN A 242 -3.61 -6.48 0.12
N HIS A 243 -4.00 -5.23 0.38
CA HIS A 243 -5.38 -4.80 0.62
C HIS A 243 -5.78 -3.56 -0.21
N MET A 244 -7.07 -3.27 -0.23
CA MET A 244 -7.59 -1.98 -0.67
C MET A 244 -7.39 -0.94 0.43
N GLU A 245 -6.92 0.24 0.05
CA GLU A 245 -6.67 1.35 0.94
C GLU A 245 -7.28 2.64 0.39
N GLY A 246 -7.85 3.46 1.27
CA GLY A 246 -8.38 4.79 0.95
C GLY A 246 -7.40 5.88 1.34
N TYR A 247 -7.18 6.85 0.45
CA TYR A 247 -6.35 8.03 0.72
C TYR A 247 -7.02 9.30 0.21
N SER A 248 -6.72 10.45 0.82
CA SER A 248 -7.10 11.71 0.20
C SER A 248 -6.39 11.89 -1.15
N TRP A 249 -7.03 12.62 -2.07
CA TRP A 249 -6.43 12.97 -3.35
C TRP A 249 -5.08 13.71 -3.18
N ALA A 250 -4.97 14.53 -2.14
CA ALA A 250 -3.75 15.28 -1.84
C ALA A 250 -2.60 14.35 -1.41
N GLU A 251 -2.86 13.37 -0.53
CA GLU A 251 -1.85 12.37 -0.14
C GLU A 251 -1.39 11.53 -1.33
N PHE A 252 -2.34 11.08 -2.14
CA PHE A 252 -2.06 10.29 -3.33
C PHE A 252 -1.19 11.03 -4.33
N THR A 253 -1.58 12.25 -4.71
CA THR A 253 -0.81 13.03 -5.70
C THR A 253 0.54 13.50 -5.18
N ALA A 254 0.64 13.82 -3.89
CA ALA A 254 1.93 14.16 -3.27
C ALA A 254 2.89 12.96 -3.26
N SER A 255 2.37 11.74 -3.04
CA SER A 255 3.15 10.50 -3.10
C SER A 255 3.54 10.09 -4.52
N MET A 256 2.62 10.25 -5.48
CA MET A 256 2.85 9.96 -6.90
C MET A 256 3.94 10.87 -7.49
N GLY A 257 3.95 12.16 -7.15
CA GLY A 257 4.86 13.12 -7.77
C GLY A 257 4.57 13.28 -9.27
N ALA A 258 5.59 13.11 -10.12
CA ALA A 258 5.38 13.10 -11.56
C ALA A 258 4.66 11.80 -11.98
N PRO A 259 3.62 11.86 -12.83
CA PRO A 259 2.84 10.67 -13.18
C PRO A 259 3.72 9.63 -13.89
N LEU A 260 3.89 8.49 -13.24
CA LEU A 260 4.61 7.33 -13.75
C LEU A 260 3.69 6.11 -13.61
N GLY A 261 3.54 5.32 -14.68
CA GLY A 261 2.69 4.14 -14.62
C GLY A 261 2.12 3.73 -15.96
N LEU A 262 1.10 2.87 -15.90
CA LEU A 262 0.39 2.32 -17.04
C LEU A 262 -1.13 2.38 -16.81
N TRP A 263 -1.87 2.84 -17.81
CA TRP A 263 -3.29 2.55 -18.00
C TRP A 263 -3.42 1.18 -18.66
N VAL A 264 -4.26 0.32 -18.09
CA VAL A 264 -4.55 -1.02 -18.58
C VAL A 264 -6.03 -1.09 -18.88
N ALA A 265 -6.42 -1.40 -20.12
CA ALA A 265 -7.83 -1.49 -20.48
C ALA A 265 -8.54 -2.57 -19.64
N ARG A 266 -9.72 -2.26 -19.11
CA ARG A 266 -10.57 -3.25 -18.46
C ARG A 266 -11.05 -4.26 -19.51
N LYS A 267 -11.14 -5.54 -19.14
CA LYS A 267 -11.80 -6.52 -19.99
C LYS A 267 -13.30 -6.15 -20.09
N PRO A 268 -13.91 -6.28 -21.29
CA PRO A 268 -15.33 -6.04 -21.49
C PRO A 268 -16.21 -7.04 -20.73
#